data_AF-A0A1G2ZXN3-F1
#
_entry.id   AF-A0A1G2ZXN3-F1
#
_cell.length_a   1.000
_cell.length_b   1.000
_cell.length_c   1.000
_cell.angle_alpha   90.00
_cell.angle_beta   90.00
_cell.angle_gamma   90.00
#
_symmetry.space_group_name_H-M   'P 1'
#
loop_
_entity.id
_entity.type
_entity.pdbx_description
1 polymer ?
#
loop_
_entity_poly.entity_id
_entity_poly.type
_entity_poly.pdbx_seq_one_letter_code
_entity_poly.pdbx_strand_id
1 'polypeptide(L)' 'MDEPIRRRIADKIEWLAANAERTAHERLSHLPKHLRGLCKRREGDYRILYWLYQSLRTIKIYGVIHRSTEYDLLK' A
#
# COMPACT_ATOMS: atom_id res chain seq x y z
N MET A 1 -10.13 -9.53 9.53
CA MET A 1 -9.36 -10.04 8.38
C MET A 1 -8.94 -11.46 8.67
N ASP A 2 -9.29 -12.37 7.77
CA ASP A 2 -9.12 -13.81 7.96
C ASP A 2 -7.69 -14.26 7.64
N GLU A 3 -7.28 -15.40 8.18
CA GLU A 3 -5.91 -15.93 8.01
C GLU A 3 -5.46 -16.10 6.55
N PRO A 4 -6.29 -16.65 5.64
CA PRO A 4 -5.90 -16.77 4.23
C PRO A 4 -5.70 -15.43 3.53
N ILE A 5 -6.36 -14.37 4.03
CA ILE A 5 -6.24 -13.01 3.49
C ILE A 5 -4.95 -12.37 4.04
N ARG A 6 -4.67 -12.55 5.34
CA ARG A 6 -3.40 -12.11 5.95
C ARG A 6 -2.20 -12.66 5.21
N ARG A 7 -2.21 -13.97 4.92
CA ARG A 7 -1.11 -14.63 4.21
C ARG A 7 -0.89 -14.04 2.81
N ARG A 8 -1.97 -13.89 2.03
CA ARG A 8 -1.91 -13.26 0.69
C ARG A 8 -1.35 -11.84 0.72
N ILE A 9 -1.75 -11.04 1.72
CA ILE A 9 -1.23 -9.68 1.91
C ILE A 9 0.26 -9.72 2.25
N ALA A 10 0.69 -10.60 3.16
CA ALA A 10 2.09 -10.75 3.53
C ALA A 10 2.95 -11.14 2.32
N ASP A 11 2.55 -12.18 1.59
CA ASP A 11 3.23 -12.63 0.37
C ASP A 11 3.28 -11.49 -0.67
N LYS A 12 2.22 -10.67 -0.77
CA LYS A 12 2.21 -9.51 -1.66
C LYS A 12 3.16 -8.39 -1.21
N ILE A 13 3.30 -8.16 0.09
CA ILE A 13 4.25 -7.19 0.64
C ILE A 13 5.68 -7.64 0.35
N GLU A 14 5.99 -8.92 0.54
CA GLU A 14 7.31 -9.46 0.19
C GLU A 14 7.59 -9.33 -1.31
N TRP A 15 6.62 -9.70 -2.14
CA TRP A 15 6.72 -9.50 -3.59
C TRP A 15 6.95 -8.02 -3.94
N LEU A 16 6.25 -7.10 -3.27
CA LEU A 16 6.38 -5.67 -3.50
C LEU A 16 7.76 -5.17 -3.12
N ALA A 17 8.32 -5.63 -2.00
CA ALA A 17 9.69 -5.30 -1.59
C ALA A 17 10.72 -5.75 -2.64
N ALA A 18 10.57 -6.96 -3.20
CA ALA A 18 11.49 -7.50 -4.20
C ALA A 18 11.35 -6.83 -5.59
N ASN A 19 10.20 -6.25 -5.91
CA ASN A 19 9.88 -5.75 -7.26
C ASN A 19 9.61 -4.25 -7.32
N ALA A 20 9.80 -3.51 -6.22
CA ALA A 20 9.46 -2.09 -6.12
C ALA A 20 10.02 -1.27 -7.28
N GLU A 21 11.32 -1.39 -7.55
CA GLU A 21 12.00 -0.60 -8.60
C GLU A 21 11.50 -0.88 -10.02
N ARG A 22 10.89 -2.05 -10.23
CA ARG A 22 10.41 -2.51 -11.53
C ARG A 22 8.89 -2.39 -11.67
N THR A 23 8.20 -1.95 -10.62
CA THR A 23 6.74 -1.88 -10.61
C THR A 23 6.27 -0.44 -10.77
N ALA A 24 5.27 -0.22 -11.63
CA ALA A 24 4.54 1.03 -11.62
C ALA A 24 3.76 1.17 -10.30
N HIS A 25 3.92 2.31 -9.64
CA HIS A 25 3.26 2.61 -8.37
C HIS A 25 2.09 3.57 -8.60
N GLU A 26 0.88 3.15 -8.21
CA GLU A 26 -0.29 4.00 -8.26
C GLU A 26 -0.29 4.95 -7.05
N ARG A 27 -0.01 6.23 -7.29
CA ARG A 27 -0.05 7.28 -6.26
C ARG A 27 -1.49 7.72 -6.00
N LEU A 28 -1.83 7.89 -4.74
CA LEU A 28 -3.07 8.53 -4.33
C LEU A 28 -2.97 10.05 -4.57
N SER A 29 -3.98 10.59 -5.26
CA SER A 29 -4.15 12.03 -5.45
C SER A 29 -5.07 12.60 -4.37
N HIS A 30 -5.02 13.92 -4.14
CA HIS A 30 -5.89 14.64 -3.20
C HIS A 30 -5.76 14.21 -1.72
N LEU A 31 -4.54 13.90 -1.31
CA LEU A 31 -4.22 13.57 0.08
C LEU A 31 -3.86 14.81 0.91
N PRO A 32 -4.17 14.81 2.23
CA PRO A 32 -3.58 15.75 3.18
C PRO A 32 -2.06 15.80 3.06
N LYS A 33 -1.45 16.95 3.38
CA LYS A 33 0.01 17.16 3.20
C LYS A 33 0.86 16.07 3.85
N HIS A 34 0.46 15.56 5.02
CA HIS A 34 1.20 14.55 5.76
C HIS A 34 1.13 13.14 5.13
N LEU A 35 0.18 12.89 4.21
CA LEU A 35 0.07 11.64 3.45
C LEU A 35 0.60 11.77 2.01
N ARG A 36 1.22 12.90 1.65
CA ARG A 36 1.72 13.12 0.29
C ARG A 36 2.65 11.99 -0.15
N GLY A 37 2.49 11.55 -1.40
CA GLY A 37 3.32 10.50 -2.00
C GLY A 37 2.93 9.08 -1.59
N LEU A 38 1.86 8.90 -0.81
CA LEU A 38 1.33 7.59 -0.50
C LEU A 38 0.85 6.90 -1.78
N CYS A 39 1.30 5.67 -1.94
CA CYS A 39 0.92 4.78 -3.02
C CYS A 39 -0.10 3.76 -2.50
N LYS A 40 -0.91 3.23 -3.40
CA LYS A 40 -1.81 2.11 -3.11
C LYS A 40 -1.50 0.93 -4.01
N ARG A 41 -1.80 -0.27 -3.50
CA ARG A 41 -1.82 -1.51 -4.28
C ARG A 41 -3.01 -2.35 -3.86
N ARG A 42 -3.74 -2.88 -4.84
CA ARG A 42 -4.90 -3.74 -4.59
C ARG A 42 -4.46 -5.19 -4.37
N GLU A 43 -5.06 -5.84 -3.38
CA GLU A 43 -5.02 -7.28 -3.16
C GLU A 43 -6.42 -7.76 -2.76
N GLY A 44 -7.18 -8.31 -3.73
CA GLY A 44 -8.58 -8.66 -3.53
C GLY A 44 -9.44 -7.44 -3.16
N ASP A 45 -10.11 -7.48 -2.00
CA ASP A 45 -10.88 -6.35 -1.46
C ASP A 45 -10.07 -5.45 -0.51
N TYR A 46 -8.79 -5.74 -0.31
CA TYR A 46 -7.90 -4.93 0.52
C TYR A 46 -7.00 -4.04 -0.36
N ARG A 47 -6.58 -2.91 0.21
CA ARG A 47 -5.47 -2.11 -0.33
C ARG A 47 -4.34 -2.03 0.67
N ILE A 48 -3.14 -2.20 0.14
CA ILE A 48 -1.90 -1.94 0.84
C ILE A 48 -1.52 -0.50 0.52
N LEU A 49 -1.44 0.34 1.55
CA LEU A 49 -1.01 1.73 1.46
C LEU A 49 0.44 1.83 1.92
N TYR A 50 1.28 2.51 1.15
CA TYR A 50 2.71 2.55 1.43
C TYR A 50 3.41 3.75 0.80
N TRP A 51 4.54 4.15 1.39
CA TRP A 51 5.50 5.04 0.74
C TRP A 51 6.64 4.24 0.13
N LEU A 52 7.14 4.75 -0.99
CA LEU A 52 8.36 4.26 -1.62
C LEU A 52 9.46 5.31 -1.46
N TYR A 53 10.54 4.94 -0.77
CA TYR A 53 11.75 5.74 -0.65
C TYR A 53 12.81 5.17 -1.60
N GLN A 54 12.82 5.63 -2.84
CA GLN A 54 13.68 5.08 -3.90
C GLN A 54 15.17 5.16 -3.56
N SER A 55 15.63 6.29 -3.00
CA SER A 55 17.04 6.45 -2.60
C SER A 55 17.47 5.47 -1.50
N LEU A 56 16.54 5.06 -0.66
CA LEU A 56 16.78 4.12 0.44
C LEU A 56 16.38 2.69 0.07
N ARG A 57 15.90 2.45 -1.16
CA ARG A 57 15.33 1.18 -1.63
C ARG A 57 14.36 0.56 -0.61
N THR A 58 13.60 1.42 0.06
CA THR A 58 12.77 1.05 1.21
C THR A 58 11.29 1.32 0.91
N ILE A 59 10.44 0.37 1.29
CA ILE A 59 9.00 0.55 1.33
C ILE A 59 8.55 0.66 2.79
N LYS A 60 7.79 1.71 3.10
CA LYS A 60 7.15 1.86 4.41
C LYS A 60 5.67 1.60 4.26
N ILE A 61 5.19 0.51 4.84
CA ILE A 61 3.75 0.22 4.91
C ILE A 61 3.09 1.20 5.87
N TYR A 62 2.12 1.96 5.36
CA TYR A 62 1.27 2.82 6.18
C TYR A 62 0.13 2.03 6.82
N GLY A 63 -0.49 1.14 6.03
CA GLY A 63 -1.56 0.29 6.52
C GLY A 63 -2.16 -0.60 5.44
N VAL A 64 -2.96 -1.56 5.88
CA VAL A 64 -3.74 -2.43 5.00
C VAL A 64 -5.21 -2.28 5.32
N ILE A 65 -5.99 -1.87 4.34
CA ILE A 65 -7.33 -1.34 4.55
C ILE A 65 -8.33 -2.08 3.67
N HIS A 66 -9.52 -2.33 4.19
CA HIS A 66 -10.60 -2.89 3.37
C HIS A 66 -11.20 -1.81 2.49
N ARG A 67 -11.66 -2.17 1.29
CA ARG A 67 -12.28 -1.25 0.31
C ARG A 67 -13.43 -0.42 0.86
N SER A 68 -14.18 -0.97 1.82
CA SER A 68 -15.33 -0.29 2.42
C SER A 68 -14.91 0.83 3.37
N THR A 69 -13.66 0.82 3.83
CA THR A 69 -13.10 1.74 4.82
C THR A 69 -12.18 2.78 4.18
N GLU A 70 -12.02 2.77 2.85
CA GLU A 70 -11.15 3.71 2.12
C GLU A 70 -11.52 5.18 2.33
N TYR A 71 -12.80 5.48 2.58
CA TYR A 71 -13.28 6.86 2.70
C TYR A 71 -12.98 7.53 4.04
N ASP A 72 -12.61 6.77 5.08
CA ASP A 72 -12.38 7.32 6.42
C ASP A 72 -10.93 7.74 6.65
N LEU A 73 -9.99 7.21 5.88
CA LEU A 73 -8.55 7.53 6.00
C LEU A 73 -8.12 8.77 5.20
N LEU A 74 -8.98 9.29 4.34
CA LEU A 74 -8.71 10.43 3.46
C LEU A 74 -9.30 11.75 4.00
N LYS A 75 -9.93 11.72 5.19
CA LYS A 75 -10.52 12.89 5.86
C LYS A 75 -9.57 13.53 6.85
#